data_AF-A3IVY7-F1
#
_entry.id   AF-A3IVY7-F1
#
_cell.length_a   1.000
_cell.length_b   1.000
_cell.length_c   1.000
_cell.angle_alpha   90.00
_cell.angle_beta   90.00
_cell.angle_gamma   90.00
#
_symmetry.space_group_name_H-M   'P 1'
#
loop_
_entity.id
_entity.type
_entity.pdbx_description
1 polymer ?
#
loop_
_entity_poly.entity_id
_entity_poly.type
_entity_poly.pdbx_seq_one_letter_code
_entity_poly.pdbx_strand_id
1 'polypeptide(L)'
;MSSKLAIKARINQLRSQGKVAPPNTWIGTSSITKKNGKRYTYYRLMKAYYPPATKDNPNPQRKTKMVQYLGTVESIAYREMVKAIARRNEIQRLERKLYKLEQQVSVASTKNRQRSKQSALTTLVAELVQQVQGLVEEVAWMKKEFILQLKQNPSLRTQLR
;
A
#
# COMPACT_ATOMS: atom_id res chain seq x y z
N MET A 1 -22.07 6.55 4.36
CA MET A 1 -21.01 7.17 5.20
C MET A 1 -19.73 7.28 4.37
N SER A 2 -19.22 8.50 4.12
CA SER A 2 -18.02 8.70 3.27
C SER A 2 -16.84 7.88 3.80
N SER A 3 -16.21 7.07 2.93
CA SER A 3 -15.12 6.15 3.30
C SER A 3 -13.94 6.88 3.98
N LYS A 4 -13.72 8.15 3.64
CA LYS A 4 -12.70 9.01 4.26
C LYS A 4 -12.99 9.32 5.72
N LEU A 5 -14.25 9.60 6.06
CA LEU A 5 -14.66 9.93 7.43
C LEU A 5 -14.48 8.72 8.35
N ALA A 6 -14.85 7.53 7.87
CA ALA A 6 -14.65 6.27 8.60
C ALA A 6 -13.17 5.98 8.87
N ILE A 7 -12.28 6.22 7.89
CA ILE A 7 -10.83 6.06 8.06
C ILE A 7 -10.28 7.04 9.11
N LYS A 8 -10.69 8.31 9.07
CA LYS A 8 -10.28 9.33 10.06
C LYS A 8 -10.76 8.97 11.47
N ALA A 9 -12.02 8.56 11.61
CA ALA A 9 -12.58 8.11 12.89
C ALA A 9 -11.79 6.90 13.45
N ARG A 10 -11.43 5.95 12.60
CA ARG A 10 -10.63 4.79 13.01
C ARG A 10 -9.21 5.16 13.45
N ILE A 11 -8.55 6.09 12.76
CA ILE A 11 -7.23 6.60 13.19
C ILE A 11 -7.35 7.24 14.58
N ASN A 12 -8.36 8.07 14.82
CA ASN A 12 -8.58 8.71 16.11
C ASN A 12 -8.85 7.68 17.22
N GLN A 13 -9.66 6.66 16.93
CA GLN A 13 -9.89 5.55 17.85
C GLN A 13 -8.59 4.81 18.20
N LEU A 14 -7.73 4.52 17.22
CA LEU A 14 -6.46 3.84 17.47
C LEU A 14 -5.50 4.71 18.30
N ARG A 15 -5.53 6.03 18.11
CA ARG A 15 -4.75 6.98 18.90
C ARG A 15 -5.26 7.11 20.34
N SER A 16 -6.58 6.99 20.58
CA SER A 16 -7.16 7.07 21.92
C SER A 16 -7.05 5.77 22.74
N GLN A 17 -6.92 4.61 22.07
CA GLN A 17 -6.75 3.30 22.73
C GLN A 17 -5.45 3.14 23.54
N GLY A 18 -4.54 4.10 23.48
CA GLY A 18 -3.34 4.13 24.30
C GLY A 18 -2.10 4.54 23.52
N LYS A 19 -0.95 4.25 24.11
CA LYS A 19 0.35 4.67 23.56
C LYS A 19 0.56 4.15 22.14
N VAL A 20 1.01 5.05 21.28
CA VAL A 20 1.47 4.77 19.90
C VAL A 20 2.99 4.84 19.89
N ALA A 21 3.65 3.85 19.27
CA ALA A 21 5.10 3.81 19.24
C ALA A 21 5.68 4.96 18.39
N PRO A 22 6.84 5.52 18.75
CA PRO A 22 7.48 6.57 17.96
C PRO A 22 7.82 6.11 16.53
N PRO A 23 8.00 7.05 15.58
CA PRO A 23 8.40 6.69 14.22
C PRO A 23 9.78 6.03 14.18
N ASN A 24 9.98 5.15 13.20
CA ASN A 24 11.23 4.44 12.93
C ASN A 24 11.76 3.63 14.13
N THR A 25 10.84 3.07 14.92
CA THR A 25 11.17 2.21 16.06
C THR A 25 10.83 0.74 15.81
N TRP A 26 11.61 -0.16 16.42
CA TRP A 26 11.35 -1.61 16.44
C TRP A 26 11.87 -2.21 17.73
N ILE A 27 11.46 -3.45 18.04
CA ILE A 27 11.99 -4.17 19.18
C ILE A 27 13.18 -5.00 18.70
N GLY A 28 14.36 -4.69 19.22
CA GLY A 28 15.58 -5.48 19.05
C GLY A 28 15.75 -6.49 20.18
N THR A 29 16.51 -7.55 19.90
CA THR A 29 16.84 -8.62 20.85
C THR A 29 18.32 -8.65 21.14
N SER A 30 18.68 -8.99 22.37
CA SER A 30 20.04 -9.31 22.78
C SER A 30 20.01 -10.59 23.60
N SER A 31 20.85 -11.57 23.25
CA SER A 31 20.99 -12.81 24.01
C SER A 31 22.34 -12.84 24.71
N ILE A 32 22.36 -13.25 25.97
CA ILE A 32 23.58 -13.44 26.76
C ILE A 32 23.58 -14.87 27.29
N THR A 33 24.64 -15.62 27.02
CA THR A 33 24.88 -16.95 27.59
C THR A 33 25.79 -16.80 28.80
N LYS A 34 25.36 -17.30 29.96
CA LYS A 34 26.15 -17.28 31.20
C LYS A 34 27.07 -18.51 31.26
N LYS A 35 28.08 -18.49 32.15
CA LYS A 35 29.04 -19.60 32.34
C LYS A 35 28.38 -20.95 32.69
N ASN A 36 27.17 -20.92 33.25
CA ASN A 36 26.36 -22.10 33.56
C ASN A 36 25.54 -22.63 32.36
N GLY A 37 25.79 -22.14 31.15
CA GLY A 37 25.08 -22.55 29.92
C GLY A 37 23.68 -21.95 29.76
N LYS A 38 23.12 -21.28 30.78
CA LYS A 38 21.79 -20.65 30.68
C LYS A 38 21.85 -19.43 29.76
N ARG A 39 20.91 -19.36 28.81
CA ARG A 39 20.74 -18.25 27.87
C ARG A 39 19.61 -17.35 28.30
N TYR A 40 19.90 -16.05 28.42
CA TYR A 40 18.91 -15.02 28.72
C TYR A 40 18.72 -14.13 27.51
N THR A 41 17.46 -13.93 27.11
CA THR A 41 17.10 -13.04 26.01
C THR A 41 16.38 -11.81 26.55
N TYR A 42 16.89 -10.66 26.15
CA TYR A 42 16.38 -9.36 26.54
C TYR A 42 15.93 -8.57 25.31
N TYR A 43 14.89 -7.78 25.51
CA TYR A 43 14.24 -6.99 24.48
C TYR A 43 14.45 -5.50 24.76
N ARG A 44 14.68 -4.75 23.69
CA ARG A 44 14.95 -3.32 23.74
C ARG A 44 14.24 -2.60 22.60
N LEU A 45 13.67 -1.44 22.89
CA LEU A 45 13.15 -0.54 21.87
C LEU A 45 14.33 0.16 21.20
N MET A 46 14.46 -0.05 19.91
CA MET A 46 15.46 0.56 19.05
C MET A 46 14.81 1.65 18.20
N LYS A 47 15.58 2.68 17.82
CA LYS A 47 15.18 3.74 16.90
C LYS A 47 16.26 3.96 15.86
N ALA A 48 15.84 4.06 14.60
CA ALA A 48 16.70 4.54 13.53
C ALA A 48 16.61 6.06 13.45
N TYR A 49 17.77 6.71 13.29
CA TYR A 49 17.86 8.15 13.12
C TYR A 49 18.99 8.49 12.14
N TYR A 50 18.87 9.65 11.51
CA TYR A 50 19.92 10.24 10.69
C TYR A 50 20.65 11.28 11.55
N PRO A 51 21.97 11.16 11.72
CA PRO A 51 22.75 12.24 12.31
C PRO A 51 22.60 13.53 11.48
N PRO A 52 22.75 14.72 12.09
CA PRO A 52 22.88 15.94 11.30
C PRO A 52 24.13 15.86 10.43
N ALA A 53 24.08 16.45 9.24
CA ALA A 53 25.24 16.57 8.36
C ALA A 53 26.28 17.50 9.00
N THR A 54 27.54 17.10 8.96
CA THR A 54 28.68 17.91 9.43
C THR A 54 29.60 18.23 8.26
N LYS A 55 30.51 19.20 8.41
CA LYS A 55 31.50 19.55 7.36
C LYS A 55 32.30 18.32 6.90
N ASP A 56 32.64 17.44 7.85
CA ASP A 56 33.42 16.23 7.59
C ASP A 56 32.55 15.05 7.08
N ASN A 57 31.24 15.13 7.25
CA ASN A 57 30.29 14.10 6.80
C ASN A 57 29.00 14.72 6.28
N PRO A 58 28.99 15.19 5.02
CA PRO A 58 27.83 15.84 4.43
C PRO A 58 26.65 14.89 4.18
N ASN A 59 26.88 13.57 4.12
CA ASN A 59 25.83 12.58 3.90
C ASN A 59 25.90 11.46 4.96
N PRO A 60 25.46 11.74 6.20
CA PRO A 60 25.61 10.81 7.29
C PRO A 60 24.72 9.58 7.12
N GLN A 61 25.34 8.41 7.26
CA GLN A 61 24.63 7.14 7.21
C GLN A 61 23.65 6.99 8.39
N ARG A 62 22.56 6.26 8.13
CA ARG A 62 21.53 5.95 9.12
C ARG A 62 22.14 5.18 10.29
N LYS A 63 21.98 5.69 11.51
CA LYS A 63 22.42 5.03 12.74
C LYS A 63 21.23 4.46 13.52
N THR A 64 21.54 3.56 14.46
CA THR A 64 20.55 2.97 15.36
C THR A 64 20.91 3.30 16.80
N LYS A 65 19.90 3.59 17.62
CA LYS A 65 20.04 3.91 19.04
C LYS A 65 19.03 3.10 19.84
N MET A 66 19.44 2.61 21.00
CA MET A 66 18.51 2.09 21.99
C MET A 66 17.76 3.26 22.64
N VAL A 67 16.43 3.19 22.64
CA VAL A 67 15.55 4.18 23.26
C VAL A 67 15.18 3.76 24.68
N GLN A 68 14.76 2.50 24.84
CA GLN A 68 14.24 2.01 26.11
C GLN A 68 14.53 0.51 26.25
N TYR A 69 14.87 0.09 27.45
CA TYR A 69 14.95 -1.33 27.79
C TYR A 69 13.55 -1.87 28.12
N LEU A 70 13.16 -3.00 27.54
CA LEU A 70 11.81 -3.58 27.69
C LEU A 70 11.79 -4.81 28.61
N GLY A 71 12.96 -5.37 28.93
CA GLY A 71 13.08 -6.56 29.78
C GLY A 71 12.90 -7.86 28.99
N THR A 72 12.18 -8.82 29.57
CA THR A 72 11.87 -10.12 28.96
C THR A 72 10.56 -10.05 28.15
N VAL A 73 10.21 -11.13 27.47
CA VAL A 73 8.97 -11.21 26.67
C VAL A 73 7.70 -11.11 27.52
N GLU A 74 7.79 -11.48 28.79
CA GLU A 74 6.67 -11.47 29.74
C GLU A 74 6.47 -10.11 30.40
N SER A 75 7.48 -9.24 30.33
CA SER A 75 7.43 -7.88 30.87
C SER A 75 6.25 -7.10 30.30
N ILE A 76 5.56 -6.36 31.19
CA ILE A 76 4.46 -5.47 30.82
C ILE A 76 4.95 -4.45 29.78
N ALA A 77 6.14 -3.88 29.97
CA ALA A 77 6.72 -2.90 29.06
C ALA A 77 6.91 -3.47 27.63
N TYR A 78 7.33 -4.74 27.51
CA TYR A 78 7.44 -5.40 26.21
C TYR A 78 6.07 -5.55 25.55
N ARG A 79 5.08 -6.11 26.26
CA ARG A 79 3.74 -6.37 25.74
C ARG A 79 3.04 -5.07 25.32
N GLU A 80 3.16 -4.02 26.13
CA GLU A 80 2.62 -2.70 25.79
C GLU A 80 3.27 -2.11 24.54
N MET A 81 4.59 -2.24 24.40
CA MET A 81 5.31 -1.73 23.24
C MET A 81 4.95 -2.48 21.96
N VAL A 82 4.76 -3.80 22.04
CA VAL A 82 4.24 -4.61 20.92
C VAL A 82 2.88 -4.06 20.45
N LYS A 83 1.96 -3.83 21.40
CA LYS A 83 0.65 -3.22 21.08
C LYS A 83 0.80 -1.81 20.49
N ALA A 84 1.71 -0.99 21.04
CA ALA A 84 1.96 0.36 20.57
C ALA A 84 2.53 0.40 19.13
N ILE A 85 3.41 -0.53 18.77
CA ILE A 85 3.95 -0.69 17.41
C ILE A 85 2.85 -1.16 16.45
N ALA A 86 2.01 -2.12 16.87
CA ALA A 86 0.88 -2.57 16.07
C ALA A 86 -0.09 -1.42 15.75
N ARG A 87 -0.45 -0.60 16.75
CA ARG A 87 -1.26 0.62 16.54
C ARG A 87 -0.61 1.58 15.56
N ARG A 88 0.68 1.87 15.71
CA ARG A 88 1.43 2.74 14.80
C ARG A 88 1.35 2.24 13.36
N ASN A 89 1.60 0.95 13.13
CA ASN A 89 1.58 0.35 11.78
C ASN A 89 0.20 0.46 11.15
N GLU A 90 -0.85 0.22 11.93
CA GLU A 90 -2.22 0.33 11.45
C GLU A 90 -2.58 1.78 11.11
N ILE A 91 -2.20 2.74 11.96
CA ILE A 91 -2.37 4.16 11.67
C ILE A 91 -1.67 4.53 10.35
N GLN A 92 -0.41 4.13 10.17
CA GLN A 92 0.34 4.41 8.94
C GLN A 92 -0.32 3.79 7.70
N ARG A 93 -0.86 2.58 7.82
CA ARG A 93 -1.61 1.92 6.74
C ARG A 93 -2.85 2.73 6.35
N LEU A 94 -3.61 3.18 7.34
CA LEU A 94 -4.82 3.98 7.15
C LEU A 94 -4.50 5.36 6.57
N GLU A 95 -3.45 6.02 7.03
CA GLU A 95 -2.98 7.30 6.49
C GLU A 95 -2.58 7.17 5.02
N ARG A 96 -1.86 6.09 4.63
CA ARG A 96 -1.55 5.82 3.23
C ARG A 96 -2.81 5.59 2.39
N LYS A 97 -3.82 4.90 2.93
CA LYS A 97 -5.10 4.69 2.24
C LYS A 97 -5.85 6.01 2.04
N LEU A 98 -5.87 6.86 3.07
CA LEU A 98 -6.46 8.20 2.99
C LEU A 98 -5.78 9.03 1.89
N TYR A 99 -4.45 9.06 1.90
CA TYR A 99 -3.65 9.79 0.90
C TYR A 99 -3.97 9.35 -0.53
N LYS A 100 -4.04 8.04 -0.79
CA LYS A 100 -4.42 7.50 -2.12
C LYS A 100 -5.82 7.92 -2.55
N LEU A 101 -6.79 7.89 -1.63
CA LEU A 101 -8.17 8.32 -1.92
C LEU A 101 -8.27 9.83 -2.17
N GLU A 102 -7.44 10.63 -1.52
CA GLU A 102 -7.36 12.07 -1.76
C GLU A 102 -6.72 12.38 -3.12
N GLN A 103 -5.65 11.67 -3.48
CA GLN A 103 -5.04 11.77 -4.81
C GLN A 103 -6.00 11.37 -5.94
N GLN A 104 -6.76 10.27 -5.78
CA GLN A 104 -7.71 9.83 -6.81
C GLN A 104 -8.80 10.89 -7.09
N VAL A 105 -9.32 11.54 -6.04
CA VAL A 105 -10.30 12.63 -6.20
C VAL A 105 -9.67 13.84 -6.89
N SER A 106 -8.42 14.18 -6.55
CA SER A 106 -7.69 15.27 -7.20
C SER A 106 -7.40 15.00 -8.68
N VAL A 107 -7.01 13.77 -9.04
CA VAL A 107 -6.80 13.38 -10.44
C VAL A 107 -8.12 13.33 -11.22
N ALA A 108 -9.20 12.87 -10.59
CA ALA A 108 -10.52 12.89 -11.22
C ALA A 108 -11.01 14.32 -11.47
N SER A 109 -10.79 15.24 -10.53
CA SER A 109 -11.19 16.65 -10.70
C SER A 109 -10.35 17.38 -11.75
N THR A 110 -9.04 17.10 -11.84
CA THR A 110 -8.19 17.68 -12.90
C THR A 110 -8.54 17.12 -14.28
N LYS A 111 -8.80 15.81 -14.40
CA LYS A 111 -9.28 15.21 -15.66
C LYS A 111 -10.61 15.80 -16.10
N ASN A 112 -11.58 15.97 -15.19
CA ASN A 112 -12.86 16.58 -15.53
C ASN A 112 -12.70 18.03 -16.00
N ARG A 113 -11.80 18.80 -15.37
CA ARG A 113 -11.51 20.19 -15.77
C ARG A 113 -10.71 20.30 -17.07
N GLN A 114 -9.94 19.28 -17.44
CA GLN A 114 -9.28 19.19 -18.75
C GLN A 114 -10.26 18.73 -19.83
N ARG A 115 -11.16 17.78 -19.54
CA ARG A 115 -12.23 17.34 -20.45
C ARG A 115 -13.19 18.49 -20.79
N SER A 116 -13.52 19.34 -19.81
CA SER A 116 -14.31 20.55 -20.05
C SER A 116 -13.58 21.63 -20.86
N LYS A 117 -12.29 21.45 -21.17
CA LYS A 117 -11.48 22.33 -22.02
C LYS A 117 -11.08 21.69 -23.34
N GLN A 118 -11.38 20.40 -23.56
CA GLN A 118 -11.15 19.75 -24.85
C GLN A 118 -12.16 20.29 -25.86
N SER A 119 -11.71 20.57 -27.08
CA SER A 119 -12.61 21.03 -28.13
C SER A 119 -13.61 19.91 -28.45
N ALA A 120 -14.81 20.27 -28.92
CA ALA A 120 -15.85 19.31 -29.28
C ALA A 120 -15.31 18.23 -30.24
N LEU A 121 -14.42 18.62 -31.16
CA LEU A 121 -13.69 17.73 -32.08
C LEU A 121 -12.83 16.68 -31.36
N THR A 122 -12.11 17.05 -30.30
CA THR A 122 -11.27 16.07 -29.58
C THR A 122 -12.11 15.05 -28.81
N THR A 123 -13.28 15.46 -28.35
CA THR A 123 -14.24 14.58 -27.66
C THR A 123 -14.87 13.59 -28.63
N LEU A 124 -15.33 14.07 -29.79
CA LEU A 124 -15.89 13.23 -30.85
C LEU A 124 -14.87 12.21 -31.38
N VAL A 125 -13.61 12.60 -31.57
CA VAL A 125 -12.54 11.68 -31.98
C VAL A 125 -12.29 10.60 -30.93
N ALA A 126 -12.31 10.96 -29.64
CA ALA A 126 -12.12 9.98 -28.57
C ALA A 126 -13.30 8.98 -28.47
N GLU A 127 -14.53 9.46 -28.64
CA GLU A 127 -15.73 8.61 -28.68
C GLU A 127 -15.73 7.68 -29.90
N LEU A 128 -15.32 8.18 -31.07
CA LEU A 128 -15.19 7.38 -32.28
C LEU A 128 -14.14 6.28 -32.12
N VAL A 129 -12.97 6.59 -31.55
CA VAL A 129 -11.93 5.59 -31.28
C VAL A 129 -12.44 4.51 -30.32
N GLN A 130 -13.24 4.89 -29.32
CA GLN A 130 -13.82 3.94 -28.38
C GLN A 130 -14.88 3.03 -29.06
N GLN A 131 -15.70 3.58 -29.95
CA GLN A 131 -16.65 2.78 -30.76
C GLN A 131 -15.94 1.81 -31.71
N VAL A 132 -14.86 2.26 -32.37
CA VAL A 132 -14.06 1.41 -33.26
C VAL A 132 -13.38 0.28 -32.47
N GLN A 133 -12.87 0.55 -31.27
CA GLN A 133 -12.29 -0.49 -30.41
C GLN A 133 -13.33 -1.53 -29.99
N GLY A 134 -14.54 -1.11 -29.60
CA GLY A 134 -15.63 -2.04 -29.29
C GLY A 134 -15.99 -2.93 -30.48
N LEU A 135 -16.14 -2.35 -31.68
CA LEU A 135 -16.39 -3.10 -32.91
C LEU A 135 -15.29 -4.12 -33.23
N VAL A 136 -14.01 -3.76 -33.01
CA VAL A 136 -12.88 -4.67 -33.23
C VAL A 136 -12.93 -5.86 -32.26
N GLU A 137 -13.29 -5.62 -31.00
CA GLU A 137 -13.45 -6.67 -29.99
C GLU A 137 -14.62 -7.60 -30.31
N GLU A 138 -15.76 -7.03 -30.73
CA GLU A 138 -16.94 -7.80 -31.18
C GLU A 138 -16.63 -8.66 -32.40
N VAL A 139 -15.95 -8.11 -33.41
CA VAL A 139 -15.51 -8.88 -34.58
C VAL A 139 -14.52 -9.97 -34.19
N ALA A 140 -13.60 -9.70 -33.27
CA ALA A 140 -12.66 -10.70 -32.78
C ALA A 140 -13.39 -11.83 -32.01
N TRP A 141 -14.44 -11.51 -31.27
CA TRP A 141 -15.29 -12.47 -30.57
C TRP A 141 -16.10 -13.31 -31.56
N MET A 142 -16.77 -12.68 -32.54
CA MET A 142 -17.52 -13.39 -33.59
C MET A 142 -16.62 -14.32 -34.42
N LYS A 143 -15.39 -13.91 -34.75
CA LYS A 143 -14.43 -14.78 -35.44
C LYS A 143 -14.07 -16.00 -34.61
N LYS A 144 -13.89 -15.86 -33.30
CA LYS A 144 -13.61 -16.98 -32.41
C LYS A 144 -14.78 -17.95 -32.33
N GLU A 145 -16.00 -17.42 -32.21
CA GLU A 145 -17.22 -18.22 -32.17
C GLU A 145 -17.44 -19.00 -33.47
N PHE A 146 -17.24 -18.34 -34.63
CA PHE A 146 -17.32 -18.98 -35.94
C PHE A 146 -16.28 -20.11 -36.11
N ILE A 147 -15.05 -19.90 -35.64
CA ILE A 147 -14.01 -20.95 -35.64
C ILE A 147 -14.40 -22.13 -34.74
N LEU A 148 -15.05 -21.88 -33.60
CA LEU A 148 -15.56 -22.92 -32.71
C LEU A 148 -16.68 -23.72 -33.37
N GLN A 149 -17.63 -23.06 -34.03
CA GLN A 149 -18.70 -23.73 -34.78
C GLN A 149 -18.17 -24.59 -35.94
N LEU A 150 -17.17 -24.11 -36.69
CA LEU A 150 -16.50 -24.89 -37.72
C LEU A 150 -15.74 -26.11 -37.19
N LYS A 151 -15.24 -26.06 -35.94
CA LYS A 151 -14.60 -27.20 -35.29
C LYS A 151 -15.60 -28.23 -34.77
N GLN A 152 -16.78 -27.78 -34.36
CA GLN A 152 -17.83 -28.64 -33.80
C GLN A 152 -18.71 -29.29 -34.88
N ASN A 153 -18.83 -28.69 -36.06
CA ASN A 153 -19.61 -29.20 -37.19
C ASN A 153 -18.75 -29.38 -38.46
N PRO A 154 -18.13 -30.55 -38.69
CA PRO A 154 -17.25 -30.79 -39.83
C PRO A 154 -17.96 -30.74 -41.20
N SER A 155 -19.29 -30.84 -41.24
CA SER A 155 -20.10 -30.73 -42.47
C SER A 155 -20.11 -29.30 -43.07
N LEU A 156 -19.94 -28.26 -42.25
CA LEU A 156 -19.89 -26.86 -42.69
C LEU A 156 -18.55 -26.51 -43.36
N ARG A 157 -17.50 -27.29 -43.09
CA ARG A 157 -16.16 -27.13 -43.68
C ARG A 157 -16.12 -27.51 -45.16
N THR A 158 -17.04 -28.36 -45.60
CA THR A 158 -17.12 -28.88 -46.97
C THR A 158 -17.90 -27.96 -47.91
N GLN A 159 -18.74 -27.06 -47.38
CA GLN A 159 -19.55 -26.11 -48.15
C GLN A 159 -18.82 -24.79 -48.49
N LEU A 160 -17.64 -24.55 -47.92
CA LEU A 160 -16.84 -23.32 -48.11
C LEU A 160 -15.59 -23.53 -48.98
N ARG A 161 -15.56 -24.60 -49.79
CA ARG A 161 -14.55 -24.83 -50.82
C ARG A 161 -15.09 -24.50 -52.20
#